data_AF-A0A124GPP3-F1
#
_entry.id   AF-A0A124GPP3-F1
#
_cell.length_a   1.000
_cell.length_b   1.000
_cell.length_c   1.000
_cell.angle_alpha   90.00
_cell.angle_beta   90.00
_cell.angle_gamma   90.00
#
_symmetry.space_group_name_H-M   'P 1'
#
loop_
_entity.id
_entity.type
_entity.pdbx_description
1 polymer ?
#
loop_
_entity_poly.entity_id
_entity_poly.type
_entity_poly.pdbx_seq_one_letter_code
_entity_poly.pdbx_strand_id
1 'polypeptide(L)'
;MEAQSWKKGGCLMPLPGSLAGDWESRKAYIQAPWNKPPKVHIEDREQARSTHEKAISRLSVRLYTDGSGYQGGIGAAVYPVHPNAQDDSRLCNMGTDDDATVYAAELRAIEMALEIIKEKSTNDNNSWRDRLAERGATIFTDNQAALRAIRNPRMPSGQVYLEGCLRLLEWSDNEGIQVELRWIPAHEGIPGNEIADMLAKTAATQKANIQQTNTNHNRFIRLAAAASKSIKQESSIAWEKEWTKGGIRRTARRTRRLIDVPNKSNLLYWKGLRKATTSVLIQLRTGIIGLAEYLCKIKKTDSPRCKCDLGNQSVRHVLLECPLLEELRAEMVEELFEAGVSTMLGEEEMLREAKAAPIVAKFMIATGLLGQFQSVDSVATGKEKGEGDEDINPTKPNQDTASAGETGRTTQWPGTRSAEATSHQRIWRTTYVAGEDDEAWRRDPNLFVYDLPE
;
A
#
# COMPACT_ATOMS: atom_id res chain seq x y z
N MET A 1 -8.03 -14.68 -5.52
CA MET A 1 -8.16 -14.36 -6.96
C MET A 1 -9.17 -15.26 -7.66
N GLU A 2 -9.24 -16.57 -7.35
CA GLU A 2 -10.26 -17.49 -7.91
C GLU A 2 -11.72 -17.05 -7.69
N ALA A 3 -12.06 -16.43 -6.55
CA ALA A 3 -13.42 -15.93 -6.32
C ALA A 3 -13.87 -14.81 -7.30
N GLN A 4 -12.92 -14.19 -8.02
CA GLN A 4 -13.16 -13.11 -8.98
C GLN A 4 -13.04 -13.57 -10.44
N SER A 5 -12.48 -14.76 -10.73
CA SER A 5 -12.24 -15.23 -12.11
C SER A 5 -13.52 -15.60 -12.86
N TRP A 6 -14.61 -15.88 -12.14
CA TRP A 6 -15.87 -16.37 -12.73
C TRP A 6 -16.92 -15.27 -12.96
N LYS A 7 -16.65 -14.02 -12.56
CA LYS A 7 -17.56 -12.90 -12.83
C LYS A 7 -17.34 -12.38 -14.25
N LYS A 8 -18.40 -12.35 -15.05
CA LYS A 8 -18.44 -11.65 -16.34
C LYS A 8 -18.20 -10.16 -16.08
N GLY A 9 -17.09 -9.60 -16.58
CA GLY A 9 -16.63 -8.24 -16.22
C GLY A 9 -15.85 -8.14 -14.90
N GLY A 10 -15.39 -9.26 -14.34
CA GLY A 10 -14.55 -9.29 -13.15
C GLY A 10 -13.15 -8.75 -13.40
N CYS A 11 -12.43 -8.40 -12.33
CA CYS A 11 -11.12 -7.77 -12.35
C CYS A 11 -9.99 -8.57 -13.06
N LEU A 12 -10.25 -9.81 -13.47
CA LEU A 12 -9.32 -10.70 -14.18
C LEU A 12 -9.62 -10.83 -15.68
N MET A 13 -10.64 -10.13 -16.18
CA MET A 13 -10.86 -9.93 -17.61
C MET A 13 -10.62 -8.45 -17.93
N PRO A 14 -9.99 -8.10 -19.06
CA PRO A 14 -10.02 -6.72 -19.53
C PRO A 14 -11.47 -6.24 -19.64
N LEU A 15 -11.74 -5.01 -19.19
CA LEU A 15 -13.08 -4.43 -19.20
C LEU A 15 -13.55 -4.29 -20.66
N PRO A 16 -14.84 -4.54 -20.99
CA PRO A 16 -15.36 -4.29 -22.33
C PRO A 16 -15.15 -2.82 -22.72
N GLY A 17 -14.35 -2.57 -23.76
CA GLY A 17 -13.98 -1.21 -24.20
C GLY A 17 -12.70 -0.65 -23.61
N SER A 18 -12.00 -1.40 -22.74
CA SER A 18 -10.60 -1.10 -22.39
C SER A 18 -9.69 -1.34 -23.59
N LEU A 19 -8.56 -0.61 -23.64
CA LEU A 19 -7.59 -0.80 -24.70
C LEU A 19 -6.85 -2.13 -24.53
N ALA A 20 -6.79 -2.73 -23.33
CA ALA A 20 -6.05 -3.96 -23.10
C ALA A 20 -6.71 -5.21 -23.70
N GLY A 21 -6.02 -5.88 -24.63
CA GLY A 21 -6.40 -7.17 -25.20
C GLY A 21 -5.76 -8.37 -24.47
N ASP A 22 -4.56 -8.18 -23.90
CA ASP A 22 -3.76 -9.24 -23.29
C ASP A 22 -3.35 -8.92 -21.83
N TRP A 23 -2.99 -9.96 -21.08
CA TRP A 23 -2.40 -9.84 -19.73
C TRP A 23 -0.88 -9.66 -19.79
N GLU A 24 -0.33 -8.89 -18.84
CA GLU A 24 1.11 -8.76 -18.69
C GLU A 24 1.80 -10.11 -18.44
N SER A 25 2.81 -10.42 -19.24
CA SER A 25 3.78 -11.50 -18.99
C SER A 25 5.08 -10.94 -18.44
N ARG A 26 5.69 -11.63 -17.48
CA ARG A 26 6.95 -11.22 -16.85
C ARG A 26 7.98 -12.35 -16.84
N LYS A 27 9.21 -12.03 -17.25
CA LYS A 27 10.39 -12.90 -17.22
C LYS A 27 11.16 -12.68 -15.92
N ALA A 28 11.74 -13.74 -15.36
CA ALA A 28 12.54 -13.66 -14.14
C ALA A 28 13.77 -12.75 -14.29
N TYR A 29 14.44 -12.88 -15.44
CA TYR A 29 15.60 -12.10 -15.83
C TYR A 29 15.42 -11.64 -17.27
N ILE A 30 15.41 -10.33 -17.49
CA ILE A 30 15.33 -9.72 -18.83
C ILE A 30 16.70 -9.41 -19.42
N GLN A 31 17.71 -9.33 -18.56
CA GLN A 31 19.11 -9.18 -18.96
C GLN A 31 19.94 -10.11 -18.09
N ALA A 32 21.04 -10.63 -18.65
CA ALA A 32 21.95 -11.46 -17.88
C ALA A 32 22.62 -10.62 -16.78
N PRO A 33 22.81 -11.16 -15.55
CA PRO A 33 23.36 -10.40 -14.41
C PRO A 33 24.76 -9.82 -14.64
N TRP A 34 25.54 -10.37 -15.57
CA TRP A 34 26.89 -9.92 -15.90
C TRP A 34 26.94 -8.88 -17.02
N ASN A 35 25.80 -8.53 -17.63
CA ASN A 35 25.79 -7.51 -18.65
C ASN A 35 26.04 -6.13 -18.03
N LYS A 36 26.81 -5.30 -18.73
CA LYS A 36 27.09 -3.94 -18.30
C LYS A 36 25.79 -3.13 -18.24
N PRO A 37 25.50 -2.47 -17.11
CA PRO A 37 24.27 -1.70 -16.99
C PRO A 37 24.31 -0.44 -17.89
N PRO A 38 23.16 0.03 -18.38
CA PRO A 38 23.08 1.28 -19.12
C PRO A 38 23.61 2.48 -18.33
N LYS A 39 24.13 3.49 -19.04
CA LYS A 39 24.62 4.74 -18.45
C LYS A 39 23.44 5.58 -17.94
N VAL A 40 23.29 5.60 -16.62
CA VAL A 40 22.22 6.31 -15.91
C VAL A 40 22.82 7.22 -14.85
N HIS A 41 22.46 8.51 -14.90
CA HIS A 41 22.89 9.52 -13.94
C HIS A 41 21.71 9.92 -13.04
N ILE A 42 21.84 9.65 -11.73
CA ILE A 42 20.92 10.11 -10.70
C ILE A 42 21.75 10.92 -9.72
N GLU A 43 21.65 12.23 -9.84
CA GLU A 43 22.40 13.22 -9.07
C GLU A 43 21.48 13.91 -8.06
N ASP A 44 22.06 14.62 -7.10
CA ASP A 44 21.29 15.49 -6.21
C ASP A 44 20.66 16.66 -6.99
N ARG A 45 19.57 17.21 -6.45
CA ARG A 45 18.73 18.22 -7.12
C ARG A 45 19.51 19.39 -7.73
N GLU A 46 20.47 19.96 -7.00
CA GLU A 46 21.26 21.10 -7.47
C GLU A 46 22.26 20.69 -8.55
N GLN A 47 22.89 19.53 -8.39
CA GLN A 47 23.82 18.97 -9.36
C GLN A 47 23.10 18.64 -10.68
N ALA A 48 21.94 18.00 -10.61
CA ALA A 48 21.12 17.67 -11.77
C ALA A 48 20.73 18.90 -12.60
N ARG A 49 20.42 20.03 -11.93
CA ARG A 49 20.16 21.31 -12.63
C ARG A 49 21.42 21.85 -13.30
N SER A 50 22.54 21.89 -12.59
CA SER A 50 23.82 22.36 -13.16
C SER A 50 24.27 21.50 -14.34
N THR A 51 24.11 20.18 -14.26
CA THR A 51 24.50 19.28 -15.35
C THR A 51 23.53 19.35 -16.53
N HIS A 52 22.26 19.62 -16.30
CA HIS A 52 21.27 19.92 -17.33
C HIS A 52 21.62 21.21 -18.10
N GLU A 53 21.97 22.30 -17.42
CA GLU A 53 22.41 23.55 -18.07
C GLU A 53 23.68 23.35 -18.92
N LYS A 54 24.63 22.57 -18.42
CA LYS A 54 25.84 22.18 -19.18
C LYS A 54 25.50 21.30 -20.38
N ALA A 55 24.49 20.44 -20.30
CA ALA A 55 24.06 19.63 -21.42
C ALA A 55 23.36 20.49 -22.49
N ILE A 56 22.60 21.52 -22.09
CA ILE A 56 22.01 22.50 -23.00
C ILE A 56 23.10 23.21 -23.83
N SER A 57 24.18 23.66 -23.18
CA SER A 57 25.25 24.40 -23.85
C SER A 57 26.07 23.56 -24.84
N ARG A 58 26.11 22.23 -24.66
CA ARG A 58 26.80 21.30 -25.56
C ARG A 58 26.09 21.06 -26.89
N LEU A 59 24.87 21.58 -27.09
CA LEU A 59 24.06 21.39 -28.30
C LEU A 59 23.91 19.92 -28.73
N SER A 60 23.92 18.98 -27.78
CA SER A 60 23.58 17.58 -28.05
C SER A 60 22.08 17.44 -28.34
N VAL A 61 21.70 16.30 -28.93
CA VAL A 61 20.30 15.91 -29.05
C VAL A 61 19.74 15.70 -27.65
N ARG A 62 18.65 16.40 -27.32
CA ARG A 62 18.02 16.35 -26.00
C ARG A 62 16.57 15.91 -26.15
N LEU A 63 16.15 14.95 -25.34
CA LEU A 63 14.75 14.51 -25.30
C LEU A 63 14.28 14.58 -23.86
N TYR A 64 13.11 15.15 -23.64
CA TYR A 64 12.44 15.18 -22.34
C TYR A 64 11.30 14.18 -22.37
N THR A 65 11.17 13.38 -21.32
CA THR A 65 10.17 12.31 -21.25
C THR A 65 9.38 12.44 -19.97
N ASP A 66 8.07 12.21 -20.07
CA ASP A 66 7.20 12.16 -18.90
C ASP A 66 6.09 11.12 -19.09
N GLY A 67 5.64 10.55 -17.96
CA GLY A 67 4.47 9.72 -17.88
C GLY A 67 3.50 10.25 -16.82
N SER A 68 2.24 10.46 -17.20
CA SER A 68 1.24 11.10 -16.36
C SER A 68 -0.02 10.25 -16.20
N GLY A 69 -0.57 10.25 -14.99
CA GLY A 69 -1.91 9.75 -14.71
C GLY A 69 -2.85 10.93 -14.51
N TYR A 70 -3.78 11.16 -15.44
CA TYR A 70 -4.63 12.35 -15.44
C TYR A 70 -6.07 12.01 -15.84
N GLN A 71 -7.03 12.45 -15.03
CA GLN A 71 -8.48 12.21 -15.23
C GLN A 71 -8.86 10.74 -15.47
N GLY A 72 -8.18 9.80 -14.80
CA GLY A 72 -8.42 8.35 -14.94
C GLY A 72 -7.76 7.71 -16.17
N GLY A 73 -7.09 8.49 -17.02
CA GLY A 73 -6.26 8.00 -18.11
C GLY A 73 -4.78 7.95 -17.74
N ILE A 74 -4.02 7.12 -18.44
CA ILE A 74 -2.56 7.03 -18.35
C ILE A 74 -1.97 7.42 -19.69
N GLY A 75 -1.04 8.37 -19.69
CA GLY A 75 -0.40 8.89 -20.90
C GLY A 75 1.11 8.97 -20.74
N ALA A 76 1.83 8.70 -21.82
CA ALA A 76 3.27 8.88 -21.93
C ALA A 76 3.57 9.89 -23.04
N ALA A 77 4.60 10.70 -22.88
CA ALA A 77 5.03 11.62 -23.91
C ALA A 77 6.55 11.81 -23.95
N VAL A 78 7.04 12.18 -25.13
CA VAL A 78 8.41 12.63 -25.33
C VAL A 78 8.41 13.94 -26.13
N TYR A 79 9.21 14.89 -25.66
CA TYR A 79 9.46 16.19 -26.28
C TYR A 79 10.93 16.29 -26.72
N PRO A 80 11.24 16.08 -28.01
CA PRO A 80 12.57 16.26 -28.56
C PRO A 80 12.91 17.74 -28.76
N VAL A 81 14.11 18.14 -28.34
CA VAL A 81 14.64 19.50 -28.57
C VAL A 81 15.88 19.42 -29.46
N HIS A 82 15.75 19.92 -30.68
CA HIS A 82 16.83 20.01 -31.67
C HIS A 82 16.93 21.43 -32.26
N PRO A 83 18.14 21.96 -32.54
CA PRO A 83 18.35 23.37 -32.94
C PRO A 83 17.72 23.85 -34.26
N ASN A 84 16.85 23.10 -34.94
CA ASN A 84 16.26 23.48 -36.25
C ASN A 84 15.05 22.59 -36.67
N ALA A 85 14.29 22.02 -35.73
CA ALA A 85 13.29 20.99 -36.05
C ALA A 85 11.83 21.42 -35.83
N GLN A 86 10.98 20.85 -36.68
CA GLN A 86 9.53 20.73 -36.58
C GLN A 86 9.15 19.95 -35.29
N ASP A 87 7.92 20.09 -34.81
CA ASP A 87 7.46 19.39 -33.61
C ASP A 87 7.42 17.86 -33.85
N ASP A 88 8.49 17.17 -33.43
CA ASP A 88 8.67 15.71 -33.49
C ASP A 88 8.16 15.02 -32.20
N SER A 89 7.35 15.70 -31.39
CA SER A 89 6.79 15.15 -30.15
C SER A 89 5.95 13.91 -30.40
N ARG A 90 6.06 12.93 -29.49
CA ARG A 90 5.22 11.72 -29.53
C ARG A 90 4.43 11.60 -28.26
N LEU A 91 3.16 11.23 -28.42
CA LEU A 91 2.20 11.00 -27.34
C LEU A 91 1.67 9.58 -27.47
N CYS A 92 1.51 8.90 -26.33
CA CYS A 92 0.96 7.56 -26.27
C CYS A 92 -0.07 7.48 -25.14
N ASN A 93 -1.34 7.26 -25.50
CA ASN A 93 -2.38 6.91 -24.54
C ASN A 93 -2.26 5.42 -24.20
N MET A 94 -2.09 5.08 -22.93
CA MET A 94 -1.87 3.71 -22.45
C MET A 94 -3.13 3.09 -21.81
N GLY A 95 -4.29 3.68 -22.06
CA GLY A 95 -5.56 3.26 -21.47
C GLY A 95 -5.86 3.96 -20.16
N THR A 96 -6.67 3.31 -19.33
CA THR A 96 -7.11 3.86 -18.04
C THR A 96 -6.14 3.50 -16.91
N ASP A 97 -6.39 4.03 -15.72
CA ASP A 97 -5.68 3.66 -14.50
C ASP A 97 -5.98 2.24 -13.99
N ASP A 98 -6.90 1.52 -14.63
CA ASP A 98 -7.15 0.08 -14.47
C ASP A 98 -6.31 -0.78 -15.44
N ASP A 99 -5.82 -0.17 -16.52
CA ASP A 99 -5.03 -0.83 -17.57
C ASP A 99 -3.53 -0.68 -17.29
N ALA A 100 -3.09 0.54 -17.00
CA ALA A 100 -1.69 0.90 -16.87
C ALA A 100 -1.38 1.67 -15.58
N THR A 101 -0.09 1.89 -15.32
CA THR A 101 0.38 2.68 -14.18
C THR A 101 1.23 3.84 -14.68
N VAL A 102 1.27 4.93 -13.90
CA VAL A 102 2.15 6.09 -14.19
C VAL A 102 3.59 5.63 -14.37
N TYR A 103 4.08 4.74 -13.49
CA TYR A 103 5.43 4.16 -13.61
C TYR A 103 5.68 3.47 -14.96
N ALA A 104 4.69 2.77 -15.52
CA ALA A 104 4.83 2.16 -16.83
C ALA A 104 4.79 3.19 -17.97
N ALA A 105 4.05 4.28 -17.80
CA ALA A 105 4.06 5.40 -18.74
C ALA A 105 5.42 6.08 -18.83
N GLU A 106 6.10 6.20 -17.69
CA GLU A 106 7.45 6.77 -17.60
C GLU A 106 8.47 5.91 -18.35
N LEU A 107 8.39 4.59 -18.19
CA LEU A 107 9.18 3.65 -18.98
C LEU A 107 8.83 3.72 -20.48
N ARG A 108 7.54 3.82 -20.83
CA ARG A 108 7.12 3.94 -22.23
C ARG A 108 7.60 5.25 -22.85
N ALA A 109 7.62 6.35 -22.10
CA ALA A 109 8.14 7.64 -22.56
C ALA A 109 9.63 7.56 -22.91
N ILE A 110 10.42 6.88 -22.07
CA ILE A 110 11.84 6.61 -22.37
C ILE A 110 11.98 5.68 -23.59
N GLU A 111 11.17 4.63 -23.71
CA GLU A 111 11.17 3.75 -24.88
C GLU A 111 10.89 4.55 -26.16
N MET A 112 9.89 5.46 -26.15
CA MET A 112 9.57 6.32 -27.28
C MET A 112 10.70 7.28 -27.65
N ALA A 113 11.42 7.83 -26.66
CA ALA A 113 12.59 8.66 -26.92
C ALA A 113 13.69 7.87 -27.65
N LEU A 114 13.92 6.62 -27.25
CA LEU A 114 14.88 5.73 -27.90
C LEU A 114 14.42 5.31 -29.31
N GLU A 115 13.11 5.11 -29.51
CA GLU A 115 12.53 4.88 -30.85
C GLU A 115 12.78 6.06 -31.79
N ILE A 116 12.64 7.30 -31.30
CA ILE A 116 12.96 8.52 -32.07
C ILE A 116 14.44 8.54 -32.46
N ILE A 117 15.35 8.27 -31.51
CA ILE A 117 16.79 8.23 -31.78
C ILE A 117 17.08 7.22 -32.89
N LYS A 118 16.50 6.01 -32.79
CA LYS A 118 16.67 4.96 -33.79
C LYS A 118 16.21 5.40 -35.17
N GLU A 119 14.96 5.85 -35.28
CA GLU A 119 14.37 6.27 -36.55
C GLU A 119 15.13 7.43 -37.20
N LYS A 120 15.52 8.44 -36.41
CA LYS A 120 16.22 9.61 -36.92
C LYS A 120 17.67 9.29 -37.31
N SER A 121 18.32 8.33 -36.63
CA SER A 121 19.66 7.86 -37.00
C SER A 121 19.67 7.06 -38.29
N THR A 122 18.61 6.32 -38.60
CA THR A 122 18.50 5.49 -39.82
C THR A 122 18.03 6.25 -41.05
N ASN A 123 17.49 7.46 -40.88
CA ASN A 123 16.99 8.28 -41.99
C ASN A 123 18.07 9.24 -42.49
N ASP A 124 18.50 9.09 -43.75
CA ASP A 124 19.65 9.80 -44.34
C ASP A 124 19.45 11.31 -44.59
N ASN A 125 18.24 11.84 -44.43
CA ASN A 125 17.88 13.22 -44.81
C ASN A 125 17.72 14.20 -43.64
N ASN A 126 18.39 13.99 -42.49
CA ASN A 126 18.25 14.91 -41.36
C ASN A 126 19.59 15.24 -40.69
N SER A 127 19.64 16.42 -40.06
CA SER A 127 20.80 16.87 -39.27
C SER A 127 20.95 16.15 -37.92
N TRP A 128 20.12 15.13 -37.64
CA TRP A 128 20.23 14.34 -36.42
C TRP A 128 21.34 13.31 -36.51
N ARG A 129 21.51 12.63 -37.66
CA ARG A 129 22.48 11.55 -37.80
C ARG A 129 23.90 11.99 -37.43
N ASP A 130 24.36 13.11 -38.00
CA ASP A 130 25.71 13.62 -37.75
C ASP A 130 25.88 14.08 -36.29
N ARG A 131 24.86 14.72 -35.70
CA ARG A 131 24.93 15.14 -34.28
C ARG A 131 24.87 13.97 -33.31
N LEU A 132 24.08 12.94 -33.60
CA LEU A 132 24.02 11.73 -32.80
C LEU A 132 25.38 11.03 -32.83
N ALA A 133 26.03 10.97 -33.99
CA ALA A 133 27.37 10.41 -34.14
C ALA A 133 28.45 11.26 -33.43
N GLU A 134 28.39 12.59 -33.52
CA GLU A 134 29.40 13.48 -32.92
C GLU A 134 29.23 13.68 -31.40
N ARG A 135 27.99 13.82 -30.93
CA ARG A 135 27.66 14.35 -29.58
C ARG A 135 26.74 13.45 -28.77
N GLY A 136 26.19 12.39 -29.37
CA GLY A 136 25.24 11.51 -28.72
C GLY A 136 23.88 12.17 -28.41
N ALA A 137 23.09 11.47 -27.61
CA ALA A 137 21.78 11.91 -27.13
C ALA A 137 21.71 11.88 -25.60
N THR A 138 20.97 12.84 -25.04
CA THR A 138 20.65 12.88 -23.62
C THR A 138 19.13 12.84 -23.45
N ILE A 139 18.65 11.83 -22.72
CA ILE A 139 17.24 11.70 -22.35
C ILE A 139 17.08 12.13 -20.90
N PHE A 140 16.21 13.11 -20.68
CA PHE A 140 15.87 13.65 -19.38
C PHE A 140 14.51 13.13 -18.92
N THR A 141 14.45 12.65 -17.68
CA THR A 141 13.23 12.20 -17.00
C THR A 141 13.29 12.63 -15.54
N ASP A 142 12.15 12.94 -14.94
CA ASP A 142 12.06 13.20 -13.50
C ASP A 142 11.78 11.94 -12.66
N ASN A 143 11.65 10.78 -13.31
CA ASN A 143 11.36 9.53 -12.65
C ASN A 143 12.61 8.71 -12.30
N GLN A 144 13.12 8.91 -11.08
CA GLN A 144 14.25 8.11 -10.57
C GLN A 144 13.96 6.61 -10.51
N ALA A 145 12.69 6.20 -10.33
CA ALA A 145 12.35 4.79 -10.24
C ALA A 145 12.50 4.09 -11.60
N ALA A 146 12.07 4.73 -12.68
CA ALA A 146 12.26 4.24 -14.05
C ALA A 146 13.76 4.10 -14.38
N LEU A 147 14.56 5.11 -14.05
CA LEU A 147 16.02 5.08 -14.23
C LEU A 147 16.71 3.97 -13.42
N ARG A 148 16.31 3.78 -12.15
CA ARG A 148 16.82 2.69 -11.31
C ARG A 148 16.44 1.32 -11.87
N ALA A 149 15.25 1.18 -12.44
CA ALA A 149 14.80 -0.05 -13.07
C ALA A 149 15.57 -0.35 -14.36
N ILE A 150 15.87 0.64 -15.19
CA ILE A 150 16.72 0.48 -16.38
C ILE A 150 18.15 0.09 -15.96
N ARG A 151 18.70 0.71 -14.91
CA ARG A 151 20.04 0.39 -14.42
C ARG A 151 20.14 -1.00 -13.79
N ASN A 152 19.10 -1.45 -13.11
CA ASN A 152 19.04 -2.76 -12.47
C ASN A 152 17.70 -3.45 -12.76
N PRO A 153 17.57 -4.08 -13.94
CA PRO A 153 16.31 -4.63 -14.40
C PRO A 153 15.92 -5.88 -13.61
N ARG A 154 14.81 -5.77 -12.85
CA ARG A 154 14.22 -6.88 -12.10
C ARG A 154 12.92 -7.35 -12.79
N MET A 155 11.93 -7.75 -11.98
CA MET A 155 10.59 -8.18 -12.44
C MET A 155 9.47 -7.18 -12.08
N PRO A 156 9.63 -5.84 -12.29
CA PRO A 156 8.54 -4.91 -12.01
C PRO A 156 7.36 -5.13 -12.96
N SER A 157 6.17 -4.65 -12.58
CA SER A 157 5.06 -4.52 -13.54
C SER A 157 5.38 -3.38 -14.52
N GLY A 158 4.97 -3.51 -15.78
CA GLY A 158 5.45 -2.69 -16.90
C GLY A 158 6.73 -3.24 -17.54
N GLN A 159 7.10 -4.51 -17.31
CA GLN A 159 8.38 -5.07 -17.75
C GLN A 159 8.58 -5.03 -19.27
N VAL A 160 7.49 -5.06 -20.04
CA VAL A 160 7.52 -4.96 -21.50
C VAL A 160 8.17 -3.66 -22.00
N TYR A 161 7.91 -2.53 -21.32
CA TYR A 161 8.49 -1.23 -21.67
C TYR A 161 9.96 -1.15 -21.25
N LEU A 162 10.29 -1.79 -20.12
CA LEU A 162 11.67 -1.93 -19.65
C LEU A 162 12.51 -2.77 -20.61
N GLU A 163 12.00 -3.92 -21.08
CA GLU A 163 12.64 -4.75 -22.10
C GLU A 163 12.84 -3.96 -23.41
N GLY A 164 11.84 -3.18 -23.81
CA GLY A 164 11.93 -2.26 -24.93
C GLY A 164 13.07 -1.25 -24.81
N CYS A 165 13.18 -0.58 -23.66
CA CYS A 165 14.26 0.36 -23.37
C CYS A 165 15.63 -0.30 -23.48
N LEU A 166 15.83 -1.45 -22.83
CA LEU A 166 17.12 -2.15 -22.82
C LEU A 166 17.56 -2.59 -24.21
N ARG A 167 16.62 -3.15 -25.00
CA ARG A 167 16.89 -3.58 -26.38
C ARG A 167 17.28 -2.40 -27.28
N LEU A 168 16.64 -1.24 -27.10
CA LEU A 168 16.96 -0.04 -27.89
C LEU A 168 18.29 0.59 -27.45
N LEU A 169 18.62 0.56 -26.15
CA LEU A 169 19.92 1.00 -25.65
C LEU A 169 21.06 0.11 -26.15
N GLU A 170 20.86 -1.21 -26.15
CA GLU A 170 21.82 -2.18 -26.72
C GLU A 170 22.00 -1.94 -28.23
N TRP A 171 20.91 -1.69 -28.96
CA TRP A 171 20.99 -1.30 -30.36
C TRP A 171 21.79 0.00 -30.54
N SER A 172 21.55 1.04 -29.73
CA SER A 172 22.30 2.30 -29.82
C SER A 172 23.79 2.12 -29.55
N ASP A 173 24.17 1.27 -28.58
CA ASP A 173 25.58 0.97 -28.29
C ASP A 173 26.26 0.27 -29.47
N ASN A 174 25.57 -0.68 -30.13
CA ASN A 174 26.06 -1.39 -31.31
C ASN A 174 26.25 -0.47 -32.53
N GLU A 175 25.44 0.58 -32.67
CA GLU A 175 25.59 1.61 -33.71
C GLU A 175 26.59 2.71 -33.32
N GLY A 176 27.22 2.62 -32.14
CA GLY A 176 28.15 3.63 -31.64
C GLY A 176 27.49 4.96 -31.22
N ILE A 177 26.18 4.97 -31.01
CA ILE A 177 25.43 6.15 -30.58
C ILE A 177 25.44 6.22 -29.05
N GLN A 178 26.16 7.20 -28.50
CA GLN A 178 26.17 7.41 -27.05
C GLN A 178 24.83 7.97 -26.58
N VAL A 179 24.06 7.17 -25.84
CA VAL A 179 22.85 7.60 -25.16
C VAL A 179 23.08 7.68 -23.66
N GLU A 180 22.75 8.83 -23.07
CA GLU A 180 22.79 9.05 -21.62
C GLU A 180 21.38 9.29 -21.07
N LEU A 181 21.02 8.54 -20.03
CA LEU A 181 19.78 8.76 -19.29
C LEU A 181 20.09 9.59 -18.04
N ARG A 182 19.42 10.72 -17.87
CA ARG A 182 19.69 11.66 -16.77
C ARG A 182 18.43 12.03 -16.02
N TRP A 183 18.51 11.98 -14.70
CA TRP A 183 17.45 12.48 -13.85
C TRP A 183 17.46 14.01 -13.81
N ILE A 184 16.28 14.63 -13.86
CA ILE A 184 16.07 16.05 -13.56
C ILE A 184 14.94 16.21 -12.53
N PRO A 185 14.97 17.26 -11.69
CA PRO A 185 13.89 17.47 -10.73
C PRO A 185 12.59 17.91 -11.42
N ALA A 186 11.47 17.30 -11.01
CA ALA A 186 10.13 17.70 -11.40
C ALA A 186 9.76 19.09 -10.86
N HIS A 187 8.90 19.81 -11.59
CA HIS A 187 8.29 21.10 -11.21
C HIS A 187 9.26 22.23 -10.85
N GLU A 188 10.44 22.22 -11.45
CA GLU A 188 11.45 23.26 -11.26
C GLU A 188 11.45 24.30 -12.38
N GLY A 189 10.43 24.31 -13.24
CA GLY A 189 10.34 25.25 -14.35
C GLY A 189 11.35 24.97 -15.47
N ILE A 190 11.87 23.74 -15.57
CA ILE A 190 12.69 23.29 -16.69
C ILE A 190 11.79 23.19 -17.92
N PRO A 191 11.91 24.09 -18.94
CA PRO A 191 10.87 24.22 -19.96
C PRO A 191 10.57 22.92 -20.72
N GLY A 192 11.60 22.13 -21.03
CA GLY A 192 11.43 20.85 -21.71
C GLY A 192 10.68 19.80 -20.88
N ASN A 193 10.87 19.79 -19.56
CA ASN A 193 10.15 18.86 -18.67
C ASN A 193 8.69 19.27 -18.51
N GLU A 194 8.42 20.56 -18.33
CA GLU A 194 7.05 21.08 -18.20
C GLU A 194 6.24 20.84 -19.48
N ILE A 195 6.88 20.95 -20.66
CA ILE A 195 6.24 20.59 -21.94
C ILE A 195 5.97 19.09 -22.00
N ALA A 196 6.93 18.23 -21.62
CA ALA A 196 6.72 16.78 -21.60
C ALA A 196 5.55 16.39 -20.68
N ASP A 197 5.46 16.96 -19.48
CA ASP A 197 4.33 16.74 -18.54
C ASP A 197 2.98 17.19 -19.12
N MET A 198 2.94 18.37 -19.76
CA MET A 198 1.74 18.84 -20.45
C MET A 198 1.30 17.88 -21.57
N LEU A 199 2.26 17.39 -22.37
CA LEU A 199 2.00 16.44 -23.44
C LEU A 199 1.54 15.08 -22.90
N ALA A 200 2.11 14.61 -21.78
CA ALA A 200 1.72 13.35 -21.15
C ALA A 200 0.28 13.42 -20.60
N LYS A 201 -0.11 14.54 -19.97
CA LYS A 201 -1.50 14.80 -19.56
C LYS A 201 -2.47 14.87 -20.74
N THR A 202 -2.01 15.48 -21.84
CA THR A 202 -2.77 15.51 -23.09
C THR A 202 -2.96 14.08 -23.63
N ALA A 203 -1.92 13.26 -23.64
CA ALA A 203 -1.96 11.86 -24.06
C ALA A 203 -2.95 11.04 -23.21
N ALA A 204 -2.98 11.25 -21.90
CA ALA A 204 -3.89 10.57 -20.98
C ALA A 204 -5.38 10.84 -21.27
N THR A 205 -5.71 12.03 -21.81
CA THR A 205 -7.10 12.44 -22.09
C THR A 205 -7.54 12.22 -23.53
N GLN A 206 -6.60 12.07 -24.46
CA GLN A 206 -6.92 11.76 -25.84
C GLN A 206 -7.61 10.39 -25.91
N LYS A 207 -8.83 10.36 -26.47
CA LYS A 207 -9.45 9.08 -26.85
C LYS A 207 -8.50 8.42 -27.84
N ALA A 208 -8.06 7.20 -27.56
CA ALA A 208 -7.20 6.46 -28.45
C ALA A 208 -7.87 6.40 -29.84
N ASN A 209 -7.37 7.21 -30.77
CA ASN A 209 -7.85 7.20 -32.14
C ASN A 209 -7.21 5.96 -32.79
N ILE A 210 -7.93 4.83 -32.70
CA ILE A 210 -7.51 3.51 -33.20
C ILE A 210 -7.13 3.58 -34.70
N GLN A 211 -7.60 4.59 -35.43
CA GLN A 211 -7.36 4.74 -36.88
C GLN A 211 -6.16 5.63 -37.26
N GLN A 212 -5.48 6.32 -36.33
CA GLN A 212 -4.43 7.30 -36.68
C GLN A 212 -3.04 7.01 -36.12
N THR A 213 -2.85 5.91 -35.39
CA THR A 213 -1.52 5.41 -35.03
C THR A 213 -1.16 4.24 -35.94
N ASN A 214 -0.87 4.54 -37.20
CA ASN A 214 -0.13 3.61 -38.04
C ASN A 214 1.27 3.48 -37.44
N THR A 215 1.43 2.54 -36.51
CA THR A 215 2.64 1.80 -36.12
C THR A 215 2.41 1.18 -34.74
N ASN A 216 2.53 -0.15 -34.67
CA ASN A 216 2.77 -1.13 -33.58
C ASN A 216 3.19 -0.70 -32.14
N HIS A 217 2.87 0.50 -31.66
CA HIS A 217 3.47 1.13 -30.49
C HIS A 217 2.56 1.16 -29.25
N ASN A 218 1.24 1.00 -29.42
CA ASN A 218 0.34 0.89 -28.28
C ASN A 218 0.15 -0.60 -27.93
N ARG A 219 0.84 -1.04 -26.88
CA ARG A 219 0.70 -2.40 -26.39
C ARG A 219 -0.56 -2.47 -25.53
N PHE A 220 -1.57 -3.13 -26.06
CA PHE A 220 -2.85 -3.39 -25.43
C PHE A 220 -2.71 -4.41 -24.29
N ILE A 221 -1.97 -4.06 -23.23
CA ILE A 221 -1.62 -4.96 -22.12
C ILE A 221 -2.16 -4.40 -20.81
N ARG A 222 -2.90 -5.24 -20.06
CA ARG A 222 -3.27 -4.92 -18.68
C ARG A 222 -2.15 -5.28 -17.72
N LEU A 223 -1.66 -4.28 -17.00
CA LEU A 223 -0.56 -4.43 -16.06
C LEU A 223 -1.01 -5.07 -14.75
N ALA A 224 -0.21 -5.99 -14.22
CA ALA A 224 -0.53 -6.69 -12.97
C ALA A 224 -0.65 -5.73 -11.77
N ALA A 225 0.15 -4.67 -11.75
CA ALA A 225 0.08 -3.64 -10.71
C ALA A 225 -1.22 -2.82 -10.80
N ALA A 226 -1.68 -2.46 -12.00
CA ALA A 226 -2.94 -1.76 -12.21
C ALA A 226 -4.12 -2.63 -11.77
N ALA A 227 -4.17 -3.89 -12.25
CA ALA A 227 -5.19 -4.84 -11.82
C ALA A 227 -5.23 -5.06 -10.29
N SER A 228 -4.05 -5.19 -9.66
CA SER A 228 -3.96 -5.34 -8.20
C SER A 228 -4.49 -4.12 -7.44
N LYS A 229 -4.22 -2.91 -7.96
CA LYS A 229 -4.76 -1.65 -7.42
C LYS A 229 -6.28 -1.63 -7.53
N SER A 230 -6.86 -1.92 -8.70
CA SER A 230 -8.31 -1.96 -8.91
C SER A 230 -8.99 -2.97 -7.98
N ILE A 231 -8.44 -4.18 -7.87
CA ILE A 231 -8.96 -5.24 -6.97
C ILE A 231 -9.01 -4.75 -5.53
N LYS A 232 -7.93 -4.11 -5.06
CA LYS A 232 -7.84 -3.60 -3.69
C LYS A 232 -8.87 -2.50 -3.44
N GLN A 233 -9.04 -1.60 -4.40
CA GLN A 233 -10.01 -0.52 -4.33
C GLN A 233 -11.44 -1.05 -4.30
N GLU A 234 -11.80 -1.94 -5.23
CA GLU A 234 -13.12 -2.59 -5.27
C GLU A 234 -13.42 -3.38 -4.00
N SER A 235 -12.44 -4.14 -3.50
CA SER A 235 -12.57 -4.90 -2.26
C SER A 235 -12.79 -3.99 -1.05
N SER A 236 -12.11 -2.84 -1.01
CA SER A 236 -12.28 -1.85 0.06
C SER A 236 -13.67 -1.23 0.01
N ILE A 237 -14.14 -0.84 -1.17
CA ILE A 237 -15.49 -0.29 -1.38
C ILE A 237 -16.56 -1.32 -1.03
N ALA A 238 -16.39 -2.57 -1.45
CA ALA A 238 -17.33 -3.66 -1.14
C ALA A 238 -17.38 -3.92 0.37
N TRP A 239 -16.22 -3.97 1.03
CA TRP A 239 -16.11 -4.12 2.47
C TRP A 239 -16.77 -2.97 3.22
N GLU A 240 -16.56 -1.71 2.82
CA GLU A 240 -17.15 -0.54 3.46
C GLU A 240 -18.68 -0.52 3.31
N LYS A 241 -19.19 -0.89 2.14
CA LYS A 241 -20.64 -1.08 1.91
C LYS A 241 -21.22 -2.18 2.80
N GLU A 242 -20.52 -3.29 2.99
CA GLU A 242 -20.98 -4.37 3.86
C GLU A 242 -20.91 -3.96 5.34
N TRP A 243 -19.86 -3.25 5.76
CA TRP A 243 -19.71 -2.75 7.12
C TRP A 243 -20.86 -1.81 7.51
N THR A 244 -21.14 -0.83 6.64
CA THR A 244 -22.22 0.17 6.83
C THR A 244 -23.61 -0.48 6.83
N LYS A 245 -23.91 -1.36 5.87
CA LYS A 245 -25.17 -2.14 5.85
C LYS A 245 -25.29 -3.06 7.05
N GLY A 246 -24.19 -3.66 7.50
CA GLY A 246 -24.16 -4.59 8.61
C GLY A 246 -24.62 -3.97 9.92
N GLY A 247 -24.57 -2.64 10.10
CA GLY A 247 -25.12 -1.95 11.27
C GLY A 247 -26.64 -2.15 11.44
N ILE A 248 -27.35 -2.44 10.35
CA ILE A 248 -28.80 -2.73 10.34
C ILE A 248 -29.09 -4.17 10.79
N ARG A 249 -28.17 -5.10 10.50
CA ARG A 249 -28.27 -6.50 10.96
C ARG A 249 -27.77 -6.56 12.40
N ARG A 250 -28.56 -7.11 13.33
CA ARG A 250 -28.27 -7.15 14.80
C ARG A 250 -26.97 -7.89 15.19
N THR A 251 -26.18 -8.34 14.23
CA THR A 251 -24.89 -9.02 14.39
C THR A 251 -23.82 -8.04 14.87
N ALA A 252 -22.97 -8.47 15.80
CA ALA A 252 -21.83 -7.70 16.32
C ALA A 252 -22.14 -6.31 16.94
N ARG A 253 -23.38 -6.10 17.43
CA ARG A 253 -23.78 -4.85 18.14
C ARG A 253 -22.80 -4.43 19.23
N ARG A 254 -22.29 -5.39 20.01
CA ARG A 254 -21.35 -5.10 21.10
C ARG A 254 -20.00 -4.61 20.59
N THR A 255 -19.38 -5.33 19.66
CA THR A 255 -18.11 -4.91 19.05
C THR A 255 -18.22 -3.54 18.36
N ARG A 256 -19.37 -3.25 17.72
CA ARG A 256 -19.61 -1.94 17.09
C ARG A 256 -19.74 -0.78 18.08
N ARG A 257 -20.22 -1.03 19.31
CA ARG A 257 -20.18 -0.04 20.39
C ARG A 257 -18.77 0.24 20.91
N LEU A 258 -17.77 -0.57 20.51
CA LEU A 258 -16.38 -0.38 20.89
C LEU A 258 -15.51 0.11 19.73
N ILE A 259 -15.95 -0.11 18.49
CA ILE A 259 -15.22 0.19 17.27
C ILE A 259 -16.20 0.75 16.24
N ASP A 260 -16.11 2.06 15.97
CA ASP A 260 -16.99 2.73 15.01
C ASP A 260 -16.65 2.31 13.56
N VAL A 261 -15.37 2.35 13.21
CA VAL A 261 -14.86 1.88 11.92
C VAL A 261 -13.52 1.13 12.10
N PRO A 262 -13.38 -0.08 11.56
CA PRO A 262 -12.11 -0.78 11.54
C PRO A 262 -11.04 0.02 10.79
N ASN A 263 -10.06 0.53 11.52
CA ASN A 263 -8.88 1.22 11.00
C ASN A 263 -7.60 0.56 11.57
N LYS A 264 -6.43 1.04 11.12
CA LYS A 264 -5.15 0.53 11.61
C LYS A 264 -4.91 0.80 13.11
N SER A 265 -5.49 1.86 13.68
CA SER A 265 -5.32 2.14 15.12
C SER A 265 -6.02 1.10 16.00
N ASN A 266 -7.07 0.44 15.52
CA ASN A 266 -7.65 -0.71 16.23
C ASN A 266 -6.68 -1.88 16.40
N LEU A 267 -5.65 -2.00 15.54
CA LEU A 267 -4.61 -3.02 15.70
C LEU A 267 -3.61 -2.65 16.81
N LEU A 268 -3.45 -1.35 17.10
CA LEU A 268 -2.55 -0.89 18.17
C LEU A 268 -3.02 -1.35 19.55
N TYR A 269 -4.35 -1.45 19.75
CA TYR A 269 -4.92 -2.01 20.98
C TYR A 269 -4.36 -3.41 21.31
N TRP A 270 -4.12 -4.23 20.29
CA TRP A 270 -3.65 -5.61 20.43
C TRP A 270 -2.12 -5.74 20.46
N LYS A 271 -1.39 -4.66 20.15
CA LYS A 271 0.06 -4.70 19.98
C LYS A 271 0.74 -5.09 21.28
N GLY A 272 1.56 -6.14 21.22
CA GLY A 272 2.34 -6.64 22.36
C GLY A 272 1.53 -7.38 23.41
N LEU A 273 0.22 -7.59 23.25
CA LEU A 273 -0.56 -8.41 24.17
C LEU A 273 -0.27 -9.90 23.95
N ARG A 274 -0.11 -10.65 25.05
CA ARG A 274 0.07 -12.10 24.98
C ARG A 274 -1.23 -12.81 24.59
N LYS A 275 -1.12 -14.07 24.17
CA LYS A 275 -2.24 -14.87 23.62
C LYS A 275 -3.42 -14.99 24.60
N ALA A 276 -3.17 -15.30 25.88
CA ALA A 276 -4.24 -15.47 26.85
C ALA A 276 -4.99 -14.15 27.09
N THR A 277 -4.25 -13.07 27.31
CA THR A 277 -4.80 -11.71 27.44
C THR A 277 -5.61 -11.30 26.22
N THR A 278 -5.08 -11.52 25.02
CA THR A 278 -5.78 -11.25 23.76
C THR A 278 -7.09 -12.04 23.67
N SER A 279 -7.07 -13.34 24.00
CA SER A 279 -8.25 -14.20 23.96
C SER A 279 -9.35 -13.73 24.92
N VAL A 280 -9.00 -13.42 26.16
CA VAL A 280 -9.94 -12.89 27.17
C VAL A 280 -10.56 -11.59 26.69
N LEU A 281 -9.75 -10.66 26.19
CA LEU A 281 -10.22 -9.37 25.69
C LEU A 281 -11.11 -9.50 24.46
N ILE A 282 -10.83 -10.41 23.54
CA ILE A 282 -11.72 -10.69 22.41
C ILE A 282 -13.09 -11.18 22.92
N GLN A 283 -13.10 -12.10 23.88
CA GLN A 283 -14.35 -12.61 24.47
C GLN A 283 -15.13 -11.50 25.20
N LEU A 284 -14.44 -10.65 25.97
CA LEU A 284 -15.05 -9.50 26.65
C LEU A 284 -15.64 -8.49 25.67
N ARG A 285 -14.90 -8.12 24.61
CA ARG A 285 -15.32 -7.11 23.63
C ARG A 285 -16.43 -7.59 22.70
N THR A 286 -16.44 -8.89 22.36
CA THR A 286 -17.50 -9.49 21.53
C THR A 286 -18.73 -9.87 22.35
N GLY A 287 -18.56 -10.16 23.64
CA GLY A 287 -19.59 -10.74 24.50
C GLY A 287 -19.90 -12.21 24.20
N ILE A 288 -19.08 -12.84 23.36
CA ILE A 288 -19.05 -14.28 23.16
C ILE A 288 -18.04 -14.81 24.19
N ILE A 289 -18.53 -15.09 25.40
CA ILE A 289 -17.70 -15.37 26.56
C ILE A 289 -18.39 -16.44 27.42
N GLY A 290 -17.62 -17.29 28.09
CA GLY A 290 -18.14 -18.39 28.93
C GLY A 290 -18.85 -17.97 30.23
N LEU A 291 -19.57 -16.85 30.26
CA LEU A 291 -20.39 -16.42 31.39
C LEU A 291 -21.83 -16.93 31.27
N ALA A 292 -22.53 -17.12 32.39
CA ALA A 292 -23.85 -17.75 32.41
C ALA A 292 -24.88 -17.07 31.50
N GLU A 293 -24.83 -15.74 31.34
CA GLU A 293 -25.73 -15.03 30.42
C GLU A 293 -25.58 -15.50 28.96
N TYR A 294 -24.33 -15.61 28.49
CA TYR A 294 -24.06 -16.07 27.12
C TYR A 294 -24.28 -17.58 26.99
N LEU A 295 -23.86 -18.37 27.99
CA LEU A 295 -24.04 -19.82 28.00
C LEU A 295 -25.52 -20.22 27.97
N CYS A 296 -26.38 -19.51 28.70
CA CYS A 296 -27.83 -19.73 28.67
C CYS A 296 -28.42 -19.40 27.30
N LYS A 297 -27.96 -18.30 26.66
CA LYS A 297 -28.37 -17.92 25.31
C LYS A 297 -28.06 -19.00 24.26
N ILE A 298 -26.97 -19.75 24.43
CA ILE A 298 -26.62 -20.89 23.57
C ILE A 298 -27.09 -22.25 24.12
N LYS A 299 -27.95 -22.26 25.15
CA LYS A 299 -28.55 -23.45 25.79
C LYS A 299 -27.52 -24.42 26.40
N LYS A 300 -26.45 -23.88 26.97
CA LYS A 300 -25.44 -24.65 27.74
C LYS A 300 -25.64 -24.59 29.24
N THR A 301 -26.41 -23.63 29.73
CA THR A 301 -26.83 -23.54 31.14
C THR A 301 -28.31 -23.21 31.20
N ASP A 302 -28.98 -23.67 32.26
CA ASP A 302 -30.44 -23.49 32.43
C ASP A 302 -30.81 -22.08 32.91
N SER A 303 -29.86 -21.35 33.51
CA SER A 303 -30.07 -20.03 34.05
C SER A 303 -28.95 -19.06 33.64
N PRO A 304 -29.29 -17.79 33.31
CA PRO A 304 -28.32 -16.73 33.08
C PRO A 304 -27.87 -16.05 34.38
N ARG A 305 -28.47 -16.39 35.53
CA ARG A 305 -28.25 -15.67 36.80
C ARG A 305 -26.85 -15.87 37.36
N CYS A 306 -26.31 -14.81 37.95
CA CYS A 306 -25.11 -14.87 38.75
C CYS A 306 -25.40 -15.51 40.12
N LYS A 307 -24.40 -16.18 40.71
CA LYS A 307 -24.49 -16.78 42.06
C LYS A 307 -24.73 -15.76 43.18
N CYS A 308 -24.49 -14.47 42.94
CA CYS A 308 -24.82 -13.42 43.89
C CYS A 308 -26.31 -13.04 43.91
N ASP A 309 -27.11 -13.62 43.00
CA ASP A 309 -28.54 -13.38 42.83
C ASP A 309 -28.97 -11.94 42.53
N LEU A 310 -28.06 -10.99 42.30
CA LEU A 310 -28.38 -9.60 41.97
C LEU A 310 -28.60 -9.33 40.47
N GLY A 311 -28.49 -10.34 39.60
CA GLY A 311 -28.72 -10.17 38.16
C GLY A 311 -28.19 -11.30 37.30
N ASN A 312 -28.17 -11.08 35.99
CA ASN A 312 -27.52 -11.99 35.04
C ASN A 312 -25.99 -11.90 35.19
N GLN A 313 -25.29 -13.02 35.01
CA GLN A 313 -23.84 -13.04 34.94
C GLN A 313 -23.38 -12.52 33.57
N SER A 314 -23.53 -11.21 33.36
CA SER A 314 -23.05 -10.48 32.19
C SER A 314 -21.62 -9.98 32.41
N VAL A 315 -20.96 -9.53 31.34
CA VAL A 315 -19.63 -8.90 31.48
C VAL A 315 -19.70 -7.64 32.32
N ARG A 316 -20.73 -6.80 32.11
CA ARG A 316 -20.98 -5.62 32.95
C ARG A 316 -21.04 -5.98 34.42
N HIS A 317 -21.84 -7.00 34.74
CA HIS A 317 -22.04 -7.44 36.11
C HIS A 317 -20.73 -7.93 36.73
N VAL A 318 -19.99 -8.78 36.00
CA VAL A 318 -18.69 -9.31 36.47
C VAL A 318 -17.64 -8.22 36.63
N LEU A 319 -17.57 -7.23 35.73
CA LEU A 319 -16.56 -6.16 35.74
C LEU A 319 -16.88 -5.00 36.70
N LEU A 320 -18.16 -4.74 37.01
CA LEU A 320 -18.55 -3.51 37.72
C LEU A 320 -19.46 -3.71 38.94
N GLU A 321 -20.25 -4.79 39.02
CA GLU A 321 -21.41 -4.83 39.93
C GLU A 321 -21.40 -6.03 40.90
N CYS A 322 -20.73 -7.14 40.57
CA CYS A 322 -20.84 -8.37 41.33
C CYS A 322 -20.15 -8.23 42.71
N PRO A 323 -20.89 -8.38 43.83
CA PRO A 323 -20.32 -8.24 45.18
C PRO A 323 -19.42 -9.42 45.56
N LEU A 324 -19.64 -10.60 44.97
CA LEU A 324 -18.76 -11.76 45.19
C LEU A 324 -17.35 -11.57 44.61
N LEU A 325 -17.13 -10.52 43.82
CA LEU A 325 -15.85 -10.19 43.19
C LEU A 325 -15.32 -8.84 43.68
N GLU A 326 -15.82 -8.33 44.81
CA GLU A 326 -15.48 -6.99 45.31
C GLU A 326 -13.99 -6.84 45.63
N GLU A 327 -13.39 -7.81 46.32
CA GLU A 327 -11.96 -7.80 46.66
C GLU A 327 -11.07 -7.78 45.41
N LEU A 328 -11.30 -8.72 44.47
CA LEU A 328 -10.59 -8.76 43.19
C LEU A 328 -10.79 -7.48 42.36
N ARG A 329 -11.97 -6.86 42.46
CA ARG A 329 -12.27 -5.61 41.74
C ARG A 329 -11.52 -4.44 42.37
N ALA A 330 -11.38 -4.40 43.69
CA ALA A 330 -10.60 -3.39 44.38
C ALA A 330 -9.13 -3.42 43.93
N GLU A 331 -8.53 -4.61 43.85
CA GLU A 331 -7.17 -4.80 43.30
C GLU A 331 -7.08 -4.30 41.84
N MET A 332 -8.06 -4.67 40.99
CA MET A 332 -8.11 -4.20 39.61
C MET A 332 -8.20 -2.67 39.53
N VAL A 333 -8.99 -2.04 40.39
CA VAL A 333 -9.19 -0.58 40.43
C VAL A 333 -7.91 0.14 40.88
N GLU A 334 -7.19 -0.42 41.85
CA GLU A 334 -5.89 0.09 42.29
C GLU A 334 -4.85 0.03 41.15
N GLU A 335 -4.73 -1.12 40.46
CA GLU A 335 -3.83 -1.25 39.30
C GLU A 335 -4.19 -0.28 38.15
N LEU A 336 -5.48 -0.06 37.91
CA LEU A 336 -5.94 0.92 36.91
C LEU A 336 -5.54 2.35 37.30
N PHE A 337 -5.67 2.70 38.58
CA PHE A 337 -5.26 3.99 39.10
C PHE A 337 -3.75 4.20 38.94
N GLU A 338 -2.93 3.21 39.31
CA GLU A 338 -1.48 3.25 39.14
C GLU A 338 -1.06 3.39 37.67
N ALA A 339 -1.80 2.76 36.74
CA ALA A 339 -1.58 2.89 35.31
C ALA A 339 -2.04 4.24 34.71
N GLY A 340 -2.59 5.14 35.54
CA GLY A 340 -3.11 6.45 35.12
C GLY A 340 -4.42 6.35 34.33
N VAL A 341 -5.19 5.28 34.53
CA VAL A 341 -6.52 5.10 33.92
C VAL A 341 -7.59 5.56 34.92
N SER A 342 -8.64 6.21 34.41
CA SER A 342 -9.78 6.59 35.26
C SER A 342 -10.44 5.36 35.89
N THR A 343 -10.75 5.42 37.18
CA THR A 343 -11.41 4.33 37.93
C THR A 343 -12.94 4.36 37.81
N MET A 344 -13.49 5.45 37.28
CA MET A 344 -14.93 5.66 37.10
C MET A 344 -15.42 5.28 35.69
N LEU A 345 -14.66 4.45 34.97
CA LEU A 345 -15.01 4.05 33.61
C LEU A 345 -16.17 3.06 33.60
N GLY A 346 -17.09 3.24 32.65
CA GLY A 346 -18.05 2.21 32.30
C GLY A 346 -17.36 1.03 31.60
N GLU A 347 -18.14 -0.04 31.38
CA GLU A 347 -17.65 -1.26 30.73
C GLU A 347 -17.02 -0.96 29.35
N GLU A 348 -17.67 -0.11 28.56
CA GLU A 348 -17.24 0.16 27.18
C GLU A 348 -15.96 0.99 27.13
N GLU A 349 -15.84 2.01 27.99
CA GLU A 349 -14.65 2.85 28.08
C GLU A 349 -13.45 2.03 28.60
N MET A 350 -13.67 1.20 29.61
CA MET A 350 -12.65 0.30 30.16
C MET A 350 -12.14 -0.68 29.09
N LEU A 351 -13.01 -1.19 28.22
CA LEU A 351 -12.63 -2.11 27.13
C LEU A 351 -12.06 -1.40 25.89
N ARG A 352 -12.21 -0.08 25.76
CA ARG A 352 -11.57 0.74 24.71
C ARG A 352 -10.16 1.17 25.10
N GLU A 353 -9.89 1.36 26.40
CA GLU A 353 -8.60 1.83 26.90
C GLU A 353 -7.50 0.76 26.79
N ALA A 354 -6.42 1.07 26.07
CA ALA A 354 -5.33 0.14 25.80
C ALA A 354 -4.43 -0.11 27.02
N LYS A 355 -4.37 0.84 27.96
CA LYS A 355 -3.68 0.66 29.25
C LYS A 355 -4.46 -0.24 30.21
N ALA A 356 -5.79 -0.18 30.18
CA ALA A 356 -6.67 -1.02 31.00
C ALA A 356 -6.69 -2.48 30.54
N ALA A 357 -6.53 -2.72 29.24
CA ALA A 357 -6.63 -4.04 28.61
C ALA A 357 -5.90 -5.19 29.36
N PRO A 358 -4.59 -5.13 29.67
CA PRO A 358 -3.91 -6.21 30.39
C PRO A 358 -4.44 -6.41 31.82
N ILE A 359 -4.80 -5.33 32.52
CA ILE A 359 -5.30 -5.34 33.91
C ILE A 359 -6.67 -6.00 33.98
N VAL A 360 -7.58 -5.62 33.07
CA VAL A 360 -8.92 -6.21 32.96
C VAL A 360 -8.86 -7.69 32.62
N ALA A 361 -7.92 -8.08 31.73
CA ALA A 361 -7.73 -9.49 31.41
C ALA A 361 -7.20 -10.29 32.61
N LYS A 362 -6.26 -9.72 33.38
CA LYS A 362 -5.75 -10.31 34.62
C LYS A 362 -6.87 -10.53 35.63
N PHE A 363 -7.68 -9.51 35.89
CA PHE A 363 -8.87 -9.61 36.74
C PHE A 363 -9.79 -10.77 36.29
N MET A 364 -10.14 -10.81 35.00
CA MET A 364 -11.03 -11.85 34.48
C MET A 364 -10.47 -13.27 34.64
N ILE A 365 -9.16 -13.46 34.47
CA ILE A 365 -8.51 -14.74 34.72
C ILE A 365 -8.58 -15.09 36.21
N ALA A 366 -8.29 -14.12 37.09
CA ALA A 366 -8.33 -14.30 38.54
C ALA A 366 -9.72 -14.66 39.09
N THR A 367 -10.81 -14.23 38.41
CA THR A 367 -12.17 -14.63 38.82
C THR A 367 -12.42 -16.15 38.77
N GLY A 368 -11.63 -16.89 37.99
CA GLY A 368 -11.82 -18.33 37.78
C GLY A 368 -13.09 -18.71 37.00
N LEU A 369 -13.90 -17.74 36.58
CA LEU A 369 -15.16 -17.95 35.85
C LEU A 369 -14.94 -18.53 34.45
N LEU A 370 -13.79 -18.21 33.84
CA LEU A 370 -13.40 -18.72 32.53
C LEU A 370 -12.48 -19.93 32.74
N GLY A 371 -13.09 -21.11 32.90
CA GLY A 371 -12.39 -22.37 33.23
C GLY A 371 -11.19 -22.69 32.34
N GLN A 372 -11.26 -22.31 31.06
CA GLN A 372 -10.19 -22.51 30.08
C GLN A 372 -8.90 -21.73 30.36
N PHE A 373 -8.91 -20.78 31.30
CA PHE A 373 -7.72 -20.01 31.70
C PHE A 373 -7.18 -20.40 33.09
N GLN A 374 -7.79 -21.37 33.79
CA GLN A 374 -7.36 -21.76 35.14
C GLN A 374 -5.96 -22.38 35.20
N SER A 375 -5.51 -23.01 34.11
CA SER A 375 -4.18 -23.62 33.98
C SER A 375 -3.16 -22.75 33.23
N VAL A 376 -3.51 -21.50 32.93
CA VAL A 376 -2.65 -20.61 32.15
C VAL A 376 -1.54 -20.08 33.04
N ASP A 377 -0.29 -20.30 32.62
CA ASP A 377 0.88 -19.72 33.28
C ASP A 377 0.78 -18.19 33.31
N SER A 378 1.11 -17.60 34.45
CA SER A 378 1.31 -16.16 34.63
C SER A 378 2.10 -15.51 33.49
N VAL A 379 3.10 -16.21 32.94
CA VAL A 379 3.96 -15.74 31.82
C VAL A 379 3.17 -15.64 30.51
N ALA A 380 2.03 -16.30 30.35
CA ALA A 380 1.19 -16.21 29.15
C ALA A 380 0.19 -15.03 29.18
N THR A 381 0.22 -14.21 30.23
CA THR A 381 -0.66 -13.05 30.45
C THR A 381 0.10 -11.71 30.42
N GLY A 382 -0.61 -10.60 30.20
CA GLY A 382 -0.05 -9.26 30.16
C GLY A 382 0.50 -8.85 28.80
N LYS A 383 1.48 -7.94 28.81
CA LYS A 383 2.22 -7.48 27.62
C LYS A 383 3.59 -8.15 27.53
N GLU A 384 4.10 -8.31 26.32
CA GLU A 384 5.52 -8.57 26.09
C GLU A 384 6.32 -7.37 26.60
N LYS A 385 7.36 -7.63 27.41
CA LYS A 385 8.31 -6.57 27.77
C LYS A 385 9.10 -6.23 26.52
N GLY A 386 8.80 -5.10 25.89
CA GLY A 386 9.65 -4.55 24.83
C GLY A 386 10.89 -3.93 25.45
N GLU A 387 12.05 -4.13 24.84
CA GLU A 387 13.20 -3.25 25.05
C GLU A 387 12.79 -1.84 24.57
N GLY A 388 12.67 -0.88 25.49
CA GLY A 388 12.51 0.56 25.21
C GLY A 388 11.10 1.13 25.30
N ASP A 389 10.60 1.36 26.52
CA ASP A 389 9.60 2.41 26.80
C ASP A 389 10.36 3.72 27.08
N GLU A 390 10.50 4.61 26.09
CA GLU A 390 10.78 6.03 26.33
C GLU A 390 9.47 6.82 26.28
N ASP A 391 9.17 7.49 27.39
CA ASP A 391 8.01 8.33 27.61
C ASP A 391 7.87 9.46 26.57
N ILE A 392 6.80 9.42 25.77
CA ILE A 392 6.37 10.59 24.99
C ILE A 392 5.28 11.31 25.79
N ASN A 393 5.69 12.36 26.49
CA ASN A 393 4.84 13.24 27.28
C ASN A 393 4.20 14.33 26.37
N PRO A 394 2.86 14.49 26.33
CA PRO A 394 2.23 15.52 25.49
C PRO A 394 2.08 16.85 26.23
N THR A 395 2.93 17.83 25.93
CA THR A 395 2.75 19.22 26.41
C THR A 395 1.68 19.98 25.61
N LYS A 396 0.84 20.72 26.35
CA LYS A 396 -0.26 21.60 25.90
C LYS A 396 0.19 22.72 24.94
N PRO A 397 -0.68 23.23 24.05
CA PRO A 397 -0.41 24.42 23.25
C PRO A 397 -0.75 25.70 24.02
N ASN A 398 0.14 26.69 23.95
CA ASN A 398 -0.06 28.04 24.46
C ASN A 398 -0.71 28.91 23.37
N GLN A 399 -1.70 29.72 23.74
CA GLN A 399 -2.29 30.76 22.90
C GLN A 399 -1.31 31.94 22.79
N ASP A 400 -1.23 32.58 21.62
CA ASP A 400 -1.25 34.05 21.53
C ASP A 400 -1.38 34.60 20.10
N THR A 401 -2.40 35.45 19.98
CA THR A 401 -2.60 36.69 19.19
C THR A 401 -2.53 36.74 17.64
N ALA A 402 -3.46 37.54 17.12
CA ALA A 402 -3.92 37.63 15.74
C ALA A 402 -3.37 38.84 14.99
N SER A 403 -3.34 38.78 13.64
CA SER A 403 -3.67 39.93 12.79
C SER A 403 -4.11 39.48 11.39
N ALA A 404 -5.17 40.13 10.89
CA ALA A 404 -6.02 39.77 9.77
C ALA A 404 -5.46 40.11 8.37
N GLY A 405 -6.00 39.42 7.36
CA GLY A 405 -5.93 39.75 5.94
C GLY A 405 -6.74 38.75 5.11
N GLU A 406 -7.95 39.14 4.72
CA GLU A 406 -8.94 38.32 4.01
C GLU A 406 -8.54 38.00 2.56
N THR A 407 -8.80 36.75 2.11
CA THR A 407 -9.75 36.37 1.02
C THR A 407 -9.41 34.99 0.43
N GLY A 408 -10.41 34.11 0.30
CA GLY A 408 -10.48 33.13 -0.80
C GLY A 408 -10.14 31.65 -0.52
N ARG A 409 -11.16 30.89 -0.08
CA ARG A 409 -11.46 29.47 -0.41
C ARG A 409 -10.39 28.38 -0.17
N THR A 410 -10.52 27.74 0.98
CA THR A 410 -9.87 26.50 1.44
C THR A 410 -10.24 25.24 0.64
N THR A 411 -9.23 24.53 0.14
CA THR A 411 -9.13 23.06 0.26
C THR A 411 -7.66 22.68 0.34
N GLN A 412 -7.17 22.34 1.53
CA GLN A 412 -5.80 21.92 1.77
C GLN A 412 -5.82 20.63 2.61
N TRP A 413 -5.34 19.54 2.03
CA TRP A 413 -4.52 18.55 2.74
C TRP A 413 -3.06 18.96 2.48
N PRO A 414 -2.21 19.10 3.50
CA PRO A 414 -0.85 18.56 3.39
C PRO A 414 -0.29 18.07 4.75
N GLY A 415 0.42 16.95 4.82
CA GLY A 415 1.90 16.90 4.70
C GLY A 415 2.50 16.87 6.12
N THR A 416 3.55 16.12 6.50
CA THR A 416 4.88 15.88 5.89
C THR A 416 5.56 14.75 6.71
N ARG A 417 6.23 13.73 6.13
CA ARG A 417 7.68 13.61 5.73
C ARG A 417 8.66 14.30 6.73
N SER A 418 9.74 13.67 7.23
CA SER A 418 10.82 12.94 6.52
C SER A 418 11.69 12.04 7.44
N ALA A 419 12.28 10.99 6.81
CA ALA A 419 13.62 10.33 6.95
C ALA A 419 14.18 9.93 8.36
N GLU A 420 15.01 8.90 8.60
CA GLU A 420 16.09 8.23 7.87
C GLU A 420 16.21 6.72 8.23
N ALA A 421 17.15 6.03 7.56
CA ALA A 421 17.33 4.58 7.46
C ALA A 421 18.09 3.92 8.63
N THR A 422 17.89 2.61 8.82
CA THR A 422 19.00 1.64 9.01
C THR A 422 18.59 0.22 8.60
N SER A 423 19.55 -0.46 7.97
CA SER A 423 19.49 -1.78 7.38
C SER A 423 19.62 -2.87 8.45
N HIS A 424 18.69 -3.84 8.49
CA HIS A 424 19.01 -5.20 8.93
C HIS A 424 18.32 -6.22 8.01
N GLN A 425 19.15 -6.87 7.18
CA GLN A 425 18.81 -8.07 6.44
C GLN A 425 18.44 -9.19 7.43
N ARG A 426 17.28 -9.83 7.25
CA ARG A 426 17.04 -11.19 7.75
C ARG A 426 16.70 -12.10 6.59
N ILE A 427 17.59 -13.07 6.40
CA ILE A 427 17.51 -14.15 5.42
C ILE A 427 16.49 -15.16 5.94
N TRP A 428 15.41 -15.40 5.20
CA TRP A 428 14.52 -16.53 5.45
C TRP A 428 15.08 -17.76 4.73
N ARG A 429 15.60 -18.73 5.48
CA ARG A 429 15.86 -20.07 4.96
C ARG A 429 14.55 -20.86 4.97
N THR A 430 14.06 -21.19 3.78
CA THR A 430 13.05 -22.21 3.55
C THR A 430 13.73 -23.58 3.51
N THR A 431 13.40 -24.47 4.45
CA THR A 431 13.58 -25.92 4.26
C THR A 431 12.20 -26.52 4.02
N TYR A 432 11.90 -26.73 2.74
CA TYR A 432 10.88 -27.67 2.29
C TYR A 432 11.40 -29.09 2.55
N VAL A 433 10.62 -29.91 3.24
CA VAL A 433 10.66 -31.37 3.11
C VAL A 433 9.26 -31.78 2.72
N ALA A 434 9.14 -32.31 1.52
CA ALA A 434 7.93 -32.94 1.00
C ALA A 434 7.79 -34.34 1.60
N GLY A 435 6.58 -34.71 1.98
CA GLY A 435 6.20 -36.02 2.48
C GLY A 435 4.68 -36.11 2.59
N GLU A 436 4.09 -36.56 1.47
CA GLU A 436 2.82 -37.27 1.27
C GLU A 436 1.83 -37.35 2.46
N ASP A 437 0.67 -36.71 2.29
CA ASP A 437 -0.68 -37.28 2.52
C ASP A 437 -1.73 -36.23 2.12
N ASP A 438 -1.98 -36.15 0.81
CA ASP A 438 -3.11 -35.48 0.20
C ASP A 438 -4.39 -36.30 0.47
N GLU A 439 -5.22 -35.91 1.45
CA GLU A 439 -6.72 -36.07 1.46
C GLU A 439 -7.43 -35.84 2.83
N ALA A 440 -7.02 -34.88 3.68
CA ALA A 440 -7.67 -34.68 5.00
C ALA A 440 -8.38 -33.33 5.25
N TRP A 441 -8.40 -32.38 4.32
CA TRP A 441 -8.85 -30.98 4.59
C TRP A 441 -10.33 -30.67 4.29
N ARG A 442 -11.24 -31.66 4.27
CA ARG A 442 -12.69 -31.45 4.02
C ARG A 442 -13.61 -31.51 5.24
N ARG A 443 -13.13 -31.31 6.48
CA ARG A 443 -14.02 -31.23 7.66
C ARG A 443 -13.80 -29.94 8.45
N ASP A 444 -14.81 -29.08 8.33
CA ASP A 444 -15.26 -27.94 9.14
C ASP A 444 -14.35 -27.45 10.31
N PRO A 445 -13.79 -26.22 10.26
CA PRO A 445 -12.98 -25.66 11.34
C PRO A 445 -13.76 -25.07 12.54
N ASN A 446 -15.06 -25.40 12.72
CA ASN A 446 -15.86 -24.93 13.85
C ASN A 446 -16.19 -25.98 14.93
N LEU A 447 -15.56 -27.15 14.93
CA LEU A 447 -15.66 -28.08 16.06
C LEU A 447 -14.47 -27.93 17.01
N PHE A 448 -14.65 -27.15 18.08
CA PHE A 448 -13.83 -27.30 19.28
C PHE A 448 -14.19 -28.64 19.94
N VAL A 449 -13.28 -29.60 19.81
CA VAL A 449 -13.36 -30.91 20.49
C VAL A 449 -13.11 -30.69 21.98
N TYR A 450 -14.07 -31.11 22.81
CA TYR A 450 -13.90 -31.21 24.26
C TYR A 450 -13.31 -32.58 24.56
N ASP A 451 -12.11 -32.62 25.12
CA ASP A 451 -11.63 -33.78 25.86
C ASP A 451 -11.79 -33.47 27.35
N LEU A 452 -12.64 -34.25 28.04
CA LEU A 452 -12.77 -34.28 29.49
C LEU A 452 -12.13 -35.57 30.01
N PRO A 453 -11.39 -35.56 31.13
CA PRO A 453 -11.11 -36.77 31.90
C PRO A 453 -12.38 -37.22 32.65
N GLU A 454 -12.50 -38.54 32.86
CA GLU A 454 -13.62 -39.25 33.51
C GLU A 454 -14.08 -38.69 34.86
#